data_AF-A0A9Y6MB20-F1
#
_entry.id   AF-A0A9Y6MB20-F1
#
_cell.length_a   1.000
_cell.length_b   1.000
_cell.length_c   1.000
_cell.angle_alpha   90.00
_cell.angle_beta   90.00
_cell.angle_gamma   90.00
#
_symmetry.space_group_name_H-M   'P 1'
#
loop_
_entity.id
_entity.type
_entity.pdbx_description
1 polymer ?
#
loop_
_entity_poly.entity_id
_entity_poly.type
_entity_poly.pdbx_seq_one_letter_code
_entity_poly.pdbx_strand_id
1 'polypeptide(L)'
;MKSFNHTKGVHTFQRMSGCEWDDETGEAVIFKQKWDNNREALYRERNNLITICPEMLKNFLNYGRTLLVKPVLPSFYLLQKTPSSPVTCHATGFNPNKVNMVWRKDGAEIHEGVNRGEIIPNNDWTFQMSVDLEISSVRPEDWERYACVFQFSDVNQDIVTKLDKAVIWTNKVSHWDHGITFNRVKSILQIIGGLLSLGLTIAGCFMCNRKRNGAASS
;
A
#
# COMPACT_ATOMS: atom_id res chain seq x y z
N MET A 1 39.04 19.39 -5.01
CA MET A 1 39.70 18.25 -4.32
C MET A 1 41.20 18.45 -4.15
N LYS A 2 41.95 18.82 -5.21
CA LYS A 2 43.38 19.22 -5.08
C LYS A 2 43.60 20.33 -4.03
N SER A 3 42.72 21.32 -3.95
CA SER A 3 42.73 22.38 -2.92
C SER A 3 42.51 21.91 -1.49
N PHE A 4 41.99 20.69 -1.29
CA PHE A 4 41.77 20.08 0.01
C PHE A 4 42.83 19.02 0.34
N ASN A 5 43.86 18.87 -0.50
CA ASN A 5 44.87 17.81 -0.42
C ASN A 5 44.29 16.37 -0.38
N HIS A 6 43.03 16.22 -0.76
CA HIS A 6 42.38 14.91 -0.90
C HIS A 6 42.67 14.39 -2.31
N THR A 7 43.61 13.47 -2.42
CA THR A 7 44.11 12.88 -3.68
C THR A 7 43.71 11.42 -3.86
N LYS A 8 43.22 10.77 -2.78
CA LYS A 8 42.79 9.38 -2.75
C LYS A 8 41.39 9.31 -2.13
N GLY A 9 40.58 8.35 -2.58
CA GLY A 9 39.20 8.13 -2.11
C GLY A 9 38.13 8.66 -3.07
N VAL A 10 36.87 8.37 -2.75
CA VAL A 10 35.69 8.82 -3.50
C VAL A 10 35.19 10.13 -2.93
N HIS A 11 34.85 11.08 -3.80
CA HIS A 11 34.34 12.39 -3.43
C HIS A 11 33.09 12.72 -4.24
N THR A 12 32.11 13.32 -3.57
CA THR A 12 30.87 13.76 -4.18
C THR A 12 30.78 15.28 -4.16
N PHE A 13 30.43 15.88 -5.29
CA PHE A 13 30.12 17.30 -5.40
C PHE A 13 28.69 17.42 -5.92
N GLN A 14 27.83 18.08 -5.14
CA GLN A 14 26.44 18.34 -5.50
C GLN A 14 26.22 19.85 -5.64
N ARG A 15 25.43 20.24 -6.63
CA ARG A 15 25.05 21.62 -6.90
C ARG A 15 23.57 21.65 -7.25
N MET A 16 22.82 22.51 -6.57
CA MET A 16 21.42 22.77 -6.88
C MET A 16 21.22 24.25 -7.21
N SER A 17 20.64 24.50 -8.38
CA SER A 17 20.23 25.82 -8.87
C SER A 17 18.98 25.62 -9.73
N GLY A 18 18.00 26.51 -9.61
CA GLY A 18 16.79 26.43 -10.42
C GLY A 18 15.87 27.64 -10.22
N CYS A 19 14.74 27.58 -10.90
CA CYS A 19 13.63 28.49 -10.69
C CYS A 19 12.34 27.67 -10.55
N GLU A 20 11.41 28.19 -9.76
CA GLU A 20 10.10 27.62 -9.50
C GLU A 20 9.04 28.61 -9.99
N TRP A 21 7.97 28.13 -10.61
CA TRP A 21 6.89 28.99 -11.06
C TRP A 21 5.88 29.17 -9.91
N ASP A 22 5.57 30.42 -9.59
CA ASP A 22 4.54 30.78 -8.63
C ASP A 22 3.24 31.08 -9.38
N ASP A 23 2.22 30.25 -9.14
CA ASP A 23 0.91 30.37 -9.79
C ASP A 23 0.09 31.56 -9.25
N GLU A 24 0.37 32.06 -8.04
CA GLU A 24 -0.35 33.20 -7.44
C GLU A 24 0.14 34.52 -8.04
N THR A 25 1.45 34.68 -8.17
CA THR A 25 2.05 35.90 -8.71
C THR A 25 2.27 35.84 -10.22
N GLY A 26 2.32 34.65 -10.80
CA GLY A 26 2.67 34.45 -12.21
C GLY A 26 4.15 34.72 -12.51
N GLU A 27 5.01 34.69 -11.48
CA GLU A 27 6.44 34.94 -11.59
C GLU A 27 7.26 33.67 -11.30
N ALA A 28 8.49 33.62 -11.81
CA ALA A 28 9.42 32.54 -11.47
C ALA A 28 10.32 32.96 -10.30
N VAL A 29 10.23 32.24 -9.18
CA VAL A 29 11.08 32.41 -8.00
C VAL A 29 12.41 31.70 -8.24
N ILE A 30 13.52 32.40 -8.03
CA ILE A 30 14.87 31.87 -8.27
C ILE A 30 15.44 31.30 -6.97
N PHE A 31 15.90 30.06 -7.00
CA PHE A 31 16.63 29.44 -5.90
C PHE A 31 18.02 28.99 -6.33
N LYS A 32 19.05 29.40 -5.59
CA LYS A 32 20.45 29.13 -5.91
C LYS A 32 21.32 29.01 -4.66
N GLN A 33 22.10 27.94 -4.58
CA GLN A 33 23.20 27.85 -3.63
C GLN A 33 24.48 28.47 -4.23
N LYS A 34 25.13 29.37 -3.47
CA LYS A 34 26.32 30.11 -3.94
C LYS A 34 27.60 29.48 -3.39
N TRP A 35 28.60 29.34 -4.26
CA TRP A 35 29.96 28.95 -3.90
C TRP A 35 30.95 29.85 -4.69
N ASP A 36 31.94 30.42 -4.03
CA ASP A 36 32.88 31.43 -4.59
C ASP A 36 34.25 30.78 -4.94
N ASN A 37 35.11 31.26 -5.85
CA ASN A 37 35.64 32.61 -6.14
C ASN A 37 35.66 32.98 -7.64
N ASN A 38 34.91 32.29 -8.51
CA ASN A 38 34.96 32.51 -9.96
C ASN A 38 33.87 33.48 -10.43
N ARG A 39 34.27 34.73 -10.75
CA ARG A 39 33.38 35.81 -11.19
C ARG A 39 32.62 35.50 -12.49
N GLU A 40 33.24 34.82 -13.44
CA GLU A 40 32.57 34.45 -14.70
C GLU A 40 31.53 33.36 -14.49
N ALA A 41 31.84 32.34 -13.70
CA ALA A 41 30.89 31.29 -13.35
C ALA A 41 29.67 31.86 -12.61
N LEU A 42 29.89 32.84 -11.73
CA LEU A 42 28.81 33.56 -11.05
C LEU A 42 27.92 34.35 -12.04
N TYR A 43 28.52 35.02 -13.03
CA TYR A 43 27.79 35.78 -14.05
C TYR A 43 26.94 34.88 -14.95
N ARG A 44 27.52 33.79 -15.47
CA ARG A 44 26.78 32.82 -16.29
C ARG A 44 25.61 32.21 -15.53
N GLU A 45 25.85 31.80 -14.30
CA GLU A 45 24.80 31.23 -13.46
C GLU A 45 23.70 32.25 -13.15
N ARG A 46 24.06 33.52 -12.95
CA ARG A 46 23.08 34.60 -12.77
C ARG A 46 22.21 34.77 -14.01
N ASN A 47 22.79 34.81 -15.21
CA ASN A 47 22.01 34.92 -16.45
C ASN A 47 21.12 33.70 -16.70
N ASN A 48 21.62 32.49 -16.40
CA ASN A 48 20.84 31.26 -16.51
C ASN A 48 19.60 31.29 -15.61
N LEU A 49 19.73 31.81 -14.38
CA LEU A 49 18.64 31.80 -13.41
C LEU A 49 17.67 32.97 -13.55
N ILE A 50 18.16 34.16 -13.93
CA ILE A 50 17.32 35.37 -14.05
C ILE A 50 16.60 35.41 -15.39
N THR A 51 17.27 35.01 -16.47
CA THR A 51 16.76 35.21 -17.82
C THR A 51 16.27 33.90 -18.42
N ILE A 52 17.15 32.89 -18.49
CA ILE A 52 16.89 31.67 -19.27
C ILE A 52 15.89 30.75 -18.56
N CYS A 53 16.05 30.53 -17.25
CA CYS A 53 15.23 29.59 -16.50
C CYS A 53 13.75 30.00 -16.49
N PRO A 54 13.37 31.25 -16.15
CA PRO A 54 11.97 31.68 -16.17
C PRO A 54 11.34 31.57 -17.57
N GLU A 55 12.08 31.95 -18.61
CA GLU A 55 11.61 31.89 -20.00
C GLU A 55 11.39 30.44 -20.45
N MET A 56 12.34 29.55 -20.18
CA MET A 56 12.20 28.12 -20.48
C MET A 56 11.04 27.49 -19.71
N LEU A 57 10.92 27.78 -18.41
CA LEU A 57 9.85 27.24 -17.57
C LEU A 57 8.47 27.66 -18.08
N LYS A 58 8.30 28.94 -18.42
CA LYS A 58 7.07 29.45 -19.04
C LYS A 58 6.73 28.72 -20.34
N ASN A 59 7.72 28.49 -21.19
CA ASN A 59 7.52 27.75 -22.44
C ASN A 59 7.09 26.30 -22.17
N PHE A 60 7.77 25.58 -21.26
CA PHE A 60 7.40 24.21 -20.91
C PHE A 60 5.99 24.10 -20.31
N LEU A 61 5.58 25.04 -19.46
CA LEU A 61 4.23 25.07 -18.91
C LEU A 61 3.18 25.31 -20.00
N ASN A 62 3.46 26.19 -20.97
CA ASN A 62 2.58 26.42 -22.12
C ASN A 62 2.42 25.19 -23.01
N TYR A 63 3.52 24.49 -23.31
CA TYR A 63 3.48 23.24 -24.08
C TYR A 63 2.81 22.10 -23.28
N GLY A 64 3.14 21.99 -22.00
CA GLY A 64 2.68 20.93 -21.11
C GLY A 64 1.23 21.09 -20.64
N ARG A 65 0.63 22.28 -20.76
CA ARG A 65 -0.77 22.55 -20.40
C ARG A 65 -1.80 21.66 -21.08
N THR A 66 -1.47 20.95 -22.15
CA THR A 66 -2.37 19.98 -22.78
C THR A 66 -2.16 18.55 -22.27
N LEU A 67 -1.01 18.26 -21.66
CA LEU A 67 -0.57 16.92 -21.22
C LEU A 67 -0.54 16.76 -19.70
N LEU A 68 -0.30 17.83 -18.94
CA LEU A 68 -0.09 17.85 -17.49
C LEU A 68 -1.37 18.04 -16.66
N VAL A 69 -2.53 18.23 -17.32
CA VAL A 69 -3.73 18.75 -16.64
C VAL A 69 -4.54 17.69 -15.91
N LYS A 70 -4.36 16.40 -16.22
CA LYS A 70 -5.16 15.35 -15.58
C LYS A 70 -4.35 14.63 -14.51
N PRO A 71 -4.70 14.76 -13.23
CA PRO A 71 -4.11 13.92 -12.20
C PRO A 71 -4.44 12.46 -12.49
N VAL A 72 -3.45 11.60 -12.29
CA VAL A 72 -3.65 10.15 -12.31
C VAL A 72 -4.05 9.74 -10.89
N LEU A 73 -5.23 9.14 -10.76
CA LEU A 73 -5.76 8.73 -9.46
C LEU A 73 -5.06 7.46 -8.94
N PRO A 74 -4.87 7.32 -7.62
CA PRO A 74 -4.29 6.12 -7.04
C PRO A 74 -5.23 4.91 -7.10
N SER A 75 -4.62 3.73 -7.08
CA SER A 75 -5.25 2.49 -6.62
C SER A 75 -5.02 2.30 -5.12
N PHE A 76 -6.04 1.84 -4.39
CA PHE A 76 -5.98 1.63 -2.94
C PHE A 76 -5.92 0.16 -2.57
N TYR A 77 -5.15 -0.12 -1.52
CA TYR A 77 -5.08 -1.44 -0.88
C TYR A 77 -5.09 -1.28 0.64
N LEU A 78 -5.95 -2.03 1.30
CA LEU A 78 -5.93 -2.20 2.75
C LEU A 78 -5.13 -3.46 3.08
N LEU A 79 -4.01 -3.31 3.75
CA LEU A 79 -3.07 -4.39 4.01
C LEU A 79 -2.95 -4.63 5.50
N GLN A 80 -2.91 -5.90 5.91
CA GLN A 80 -2.67 -6.25 7.30
C GLN A 80 -1.82 -7.52 7.41
N LYS A 81 -0.64 -7.41 8.03
CA LYS A 81 0.28 -8.56 8.19
C LYS A 81 -0.34 -9.67 9.05
N THR A 82 -0.89 -9.31 10.20
CA THR A 82 -1.61 -10.19 11.13
C THR A 82 -2.79 -9.43 11.78
N PRO A 83 -3.79 -10.11 12.36
CA PRO A 83 -4.93 -9.43 13.01
C PRO A 83 -4.56 -8.47 14.15
N SER A 84 -3.35 -8.60 14.71
CA SER A 84 -2.82 -7.71 15.75
C SER A 84 -1.92 -6.60 15.20
N SER A 85 -1.59 -6.63 13.90
CA SER A 85 -0.79 -5.60 13.24
C SER A 85 -1.66 -4.39 12.91
N PRO A 86 -1.04 -3.20 12.76
CA PRO A 86 -1.71 -2.05 12.17
C PRO A 86 -2.28 -2.39 10.80
N VAL A 87 -3.36 -1.70 10.43
CA VAL A 87 -3.86 -1.72 9.06
C VAL A 87 -3.16 -0.62 8.26
N THR A 88 -2.50 -1.02 7.19
CA THR A 88 -1.87 -0.10 6.24
C THR A 88 -2.87 0.25 5.15
N CYS A 89 -3.24 1.52 5.03
CA CYS A 89 -3.84 2.04 3.81
C CYS A 89 -2.73 2.41 2.84
N HIS A 90 -2.64 1.70 1.72
CA HIS A 90 -1.62 1.91 0.69
C HIS A 90 -2.26 2.49 -0.58
N ALA A 91 -1.74 3.62 -1.04
CA ALA A 91 -2.11 4.25 -2.30
C ALA A 91 -0.93 4.20 -3.27
N THR A 92 -1.16 3.76 -4.51
CA THR A 92 -0.10 3.66 -5.54
C THR A 92 -0.61 4.01 -6.93
N GLY A 93 0.27 4.44 -7.82
CA GLY A 93 -0.07 4.78 -9.20
C GLY A 93 -0.58 6.21 -9.38
N PHE A 94 -0.39 7.10 -8.39
CA PHE A 94 -0.86 8.48 -8.49
C PHE A 94 0.21 9.45 -9.00
N ASN A 95 -0.23 10.56 -9.60
CA ASN A 95 0.61 11.67 -10.07
C ASN A 95 -0.28 12.93 -10.15
N PRO A 96 0.10 14.11 -9.60
CA PRO A 96 1.38 14.49 -8.96
C PRO A 96 1.58 14.00 -7.53
N ASN A 97 2.78 14.23 -6.99
CA ASN A 97 3.18 13.87 -5.62
C ASN A 97 2.78 14.89 -4.54
N LYS A 98 2.15 16.01 -4.91
CA LYS A 98 1.65 17.01 -3.96
C LYS A 98 0.30 16.58 -3.41
N VAL A 99 0.32 15.66 -2.45
CA VAL A 99 -0.86 14.94 -1.96
C VAL A 99 -0.86 14.81 -0.44
N ASN A 100 -2.06 14.69 0.12
CA ASN A 100 -2.28 14.37 1.52
C ASN A 100 -3.03 13.04 1.65
N MET A 101 -2.71 12.26 2.68
CA MET A 101 -3.42 11.03 3.00
C MET A 101 -3.53 10.90 4.51
N VAL A 102 -4.76 10.70 4.98
CA VAL A 102 -5.12 10.74 6.40
C VAL A 102 -6.13 9.67 6.74
N TRP A 103 -6.20 9.29 8.01
CA TRP A 103 -7.32 8.52 8.54
C TRP A 103 -8.36 9.47 9.13
N ARG A 104 -9.63 9.18 8.87
CA ARG A 104 -10.76 9.83 9.52
C ARG A 104 -11.60 8.82 10.27
N LYS A 105 -12.14 9.24 11.41
CA LYS A 105 -13.18 8.52 12.17
C LYS A 105 -14.43 9.37 12.19
N ASP A 106 -15.55 8.84 11.72
CA ASP A 106 -16.83 9.56 11.64
C ASP A 106 -16.70 10.94 10.94
N GLY A 107 -15.79 11.04 9.98
CA GLY A 107 -15.52 12.27 9.22
C GLY A 107 -14.51 13.24 9.85
N ALA A 108 -14.05 13.01 11.08
CA ALA A 108 -13.00 13.81 11.72
C ALA A 108 -11.62 13.16 11.53
N GLU A 109 -10.60 13.95 11.18
CA GLU A 109 -9.22 13.48 11.08
C GLU A 109 -8.68 13.00 12.43
N ILE A 110 -7.92 11.90 12.40
CA ILE A 110 -7.30 11.31 13.59
C ILE A 110 -5.78 11.22 13.40
N HIS A 111 -5.06 11.48 14.50
CA HIS A 111 -3.60 11.40 14.56
C HIS A 111 -3.11 10.36 15.57
N GLU A 112 -3.94 9.99 16.55
CA GLU A 112 -3.59 8.98 17.55
C GLU A 112 -3.55 7.59 16.90
N GLY A 113 -2.46 6.86 17.10
CA GLY A 113 -2.27 5.53 16.50
C GLY A 113 -2.11 5.55 14.98
N VAL A 114 -1.86 6.72 14.37
CA VAL A 114 -1.67 6.88 12.94
C VAL A 114 -0.21 7.15 12.63
N ASN A 115 0.39 6.33 11.76
CA ASN A 115 1.75 6.52 11.27
C ASN A 115 1.73 6.79 9.76
N ARG A 116 2.10 8.01 9.38
CA ARG A 116 2.18 8.42 7.96
C ARG A 116 3.55 8.06 7.38
N GLY A 117 3.54 7.31 6.30
CA GLY A 117 4.73 6.99 5.52
C GLY A 117 5.16 8.13 4.59
N GLU A 118 6.35 7.97 4.01
CA GLU A 118 6.86 8.86 2.98
C GLU A 118 6.21 8.60 1.62
N ILE A 119 6.31 9.58 0.73
CA ILE A 119 5.93 9.41 -0.68
C ILE A 119 7.14 8.84 -1.42
N ILE A 120 6.96 7.67 -2.01
CA ILE A 120 8.01 6.92 -2.69
C ILE A 120 7.74 6.95 -4.20
N PRO A 121 8.74 7.26 -5.05
CA PRO A 121 8.58 7.22 -6.49
C PRO A 121 8.59 5.79 -7.04
N ASN A 122 7.77 5.55 -8.05
CA ASN A 122 7.77 4.33 -8.86
C ASN A 122 8.62 4.52 -10.13
N ASN A 123 9.02 3.40 -10.75
CA ASN A 123 9.81 3.43 -11.99
C ASN A 123 8.98 3.88 -13.22
N ASP A 124 7.65 3.93 -13.10
CA ASP A 124 6.71 4.34 -14.14
C ASP A 124 6.26 5.81 -14.01
N TRP A 125 7.02 6.62 -13.26
CA TRP A 125 6.76 8.06 -13.04
C TRP A 125 5.51 8.36 -12.23
N THR A 126 4.93 7.35 -11.57
CA THR A 126 3.91 7.52 -10.54
C THR A 126 4.52 7.48 -9.14
N PHE A 127 3.71 7.67 -8.12
CA PHE A 127 4.11 7.63 -6.72
C PHE A 127 3.26 6.63 -5.94
N GLN A 128 3.79 6.26 -4.78
CA GLN A 128 3.10 5.45 -3.78
C GLN A 128 3.30 6.04 -2.39
N MET A 129 2.34 5.81 -1.50
CA MET A 129 2.46 6.16 -0.08
C MET A 129 1.59 5.24 0.77
N SER A 130 1.86 5.23 2.08
CA SER A 130 1.09 4.46 3.05
C SER A 130 0.79 5.26 4.29
N VAL A 131 -0.36 5.00 4.91
CA VAL A 131 -0.70 5.49 6.26
C VAL A 131 -1.25 4.32 7.07
N ASP A 132 -0.55 4.00 8.15
CA ASP A 132 -0.88 2.91 9.05
C ASP A 132 -1.81 3.40 10.16
N LEU A 133 -2.78 2.57 10.54
CA LEU A 133 -3.68 2.81 11.66
C LEU A 133 -3.64 1.64 12.64
N GLU A 134 -3.40 1.96 13.91
CA GLU A 134 -3.55 1.04 15.02
C GLU A 134 -5.02 0.82 15.35
N ILE A 135 -5.49 -0.42 15.19
CA ILE A 135 -6.88 -0.81 15.42
C ILE A 135 -7.02 -2.01 16.36
N SER A 136 -5.92 -2.43 16.99
CA SER A 136 -5.84 -3.65 17.81
C SER A 136 -6.81 -3.65 19.00
N SER A 137 -7.18 -2.48 19.51
CA SER A 137 -8.15 -2.28 20.60
C SER A 137 -9.59 -2.02 20.12
N VAL A 138 -9.80 -1.89 18.81
CA VAL A 138 -11.10 -1.53 18.20
C VAL A 138 -11.82 -2.77 17.73
N ARG A 139 -13.09 -2.89 18.13
CA ARG A 139 -13.94 -4.00 17.71
C ARG A 139 -14.21 -3.93 16.19
N PRO A 140 -14.19 -5.07 15.46
CA PRO A 140 -14.45 -5.11 14.02
C PRO A 140 -15.73 -4.40 13.58
N GLU A 141 -16.76 -4.39 14.42
CA GLU A 141 -18.06 -3.75 14.15
C GLU A 141 -17.95 -2.21 14.05
N ASP A 142 -16.94 -1.61 14.69
CA ASP A 142 -16.69 -0.17 14.65
C ASP A 142 -15.76 0.23 13.49
N TRP A 143 -15.23 -0.73 12.71
CA TRP A 143 -14.26 -0.44 11.66
C TRP A 143 -14.84 0.40 10.51
N GLU A 144 -16.13 0.23 10.20
CA GLU A 144 -16.82 1.00 9.14
C GLU A 144 -16.84 2.51 9.39
N ARG A 145 -16.60 2.92 10.65
CA ARG A 145 -16.50 4.33 11.07
C ARG A 145 -15.18 4.97 10.66
N TYR A 146 -14.18 4.16 10.30
CA TYR A 146 -12.85 4.59 9.89
C TYR A 146 -12.75 4.60 8.37
N ALA A 147 -12.14 5.65 7.83
CA ALA A 147 -11.89 5.78 6.40
C ALA A 147 -10.51 6.39 6.15
N CYS A 148 -9.79 5.80 5.20
CA CYS A 148 -8.58 6.37 4.64
C CYS A 148 -8.98 7.35 3.55
N VAL A 149 -8.51 8.60 3.65
CA VAL A 149 -8.86 9.69 2.75
C VAL A 149 -7.60 10.19 2.07
N PHE A 150 -7.65 10.24 0.75
CA PHE A 150 -6.58 10.77 -0.10
C PHE A 150 -7.07 12.04 -0.80
N GLN A 151 -6.19 13.04 -0.88
CA GLN A 151 -6.46 14.35 -1.45
C GLN A 151 -5.26 14.81 -2.27
N PHE A 152 -5.49 15.38 -3.45
CA PHE A 152 -4.49 16.23 -4.08
C PHE A 152 -4.50 17.58 -3.39
N SER A 153 -3.32 18.13 -3.06
CA SER A 153 -3.26 19.32 -2.19
C SER A 153 -3.94 20.54 -2.81
N ASP A 154 -3.99 20.60 -4.15
CA ASP A 154 -4.57 21.71 -4.90
C ASP A 154 -6.01 21.42 -5.37
N VAL A 155 -6.58 20.27 -4.99
CA VAL A 155 -7.93 19.85 -5.36
C VAL A 155 -8.67 19.36 -4.12
N ASN A 156 -9.72 20.10 -3.74
CA ASN A 156 -10.61 19.72 -2.64
C ASN A 156 -11.58 18.60 -3.04
N GLN A 157 -11.04 17.46 -3.49
CA GLN A 157 -11.79 16.27 -3.84
C GLN A 157 -11.25 15.08 -3.05
N ASP A 158 -12.11 14.53 -2.20
CA ASP A 158 -11.79 13.38 -1.36
C ASP A 158 -11.95 12.08 -2.15
N ILE A 159 -10.91 11.25 -2.12
CA ILE A 159 -10.98 9.86 -2.54
C ILE A 159 -10.95 9.00 -1.28
N VAL A 160 -12.06 8.32 -1.00
CA VAL A 160 -12.32 7.69 0.31
C VAL A 160 -12.34 6.17 0.15
N THR A 161 -11.53 5.48 0.95
CA THR A 161 -11.59 4.03 1.13
C THR A 161 -11.98 3.73 2.57
N LYS A 162 -13.18 3.18 2.78
CA LYS A 162 -13.63 2.76 4.12
C LYS A 162 -12.86 1.54 4.58
N LEU A 163 -12.55 1.49 5.87
CA LEU A 163 -11.97 0.31 6.48
C LEU A 163 -13.05 -0.78 6.55
N ASP A 164 -12.87 -1.82 5.76
CA ASP A 164 -13.74 -3.00 5.77
C ASP A 164 -12.86 -4.25 5.85
N LYS A 165 -13.15 -5.07 6.88
CA LYS A 165 -12.44 -6.31 7.17
C LYS A 165 -12.49 -7.31 6.01
N ALA A 166 -13.56 -7.32 5.20
CA ALA A 166 -13.73 -8.27 4.10
C ALA A 166 -12.76 -8.03 2.93
N VAL A 167 -12.28 -6.80 2.77
CA VAL A 167 -11.40 -6.36 1.67
C VAL A 167 -9.93 -6.20 2.09
N ILE A 168 -9.61 -6.45 3.36
CA ILE A 168 -8.23 -6.43 3.86
C ILE A 168 -7.46 -7.61 3.28
N TRP A 169 -6.32 -7.31 2.65
CA TRP A 169 -5.41 -8.33 2.18
C TRP A 169 -4.43 -8.73 3.29
N THR A 170 -4.38 -10.02 3.62
CA THR A 170 -3.53 -10.55 4.69
C THR A 170 -2.68 -11.72 4.22
N ASN A 171 -1.43 -11.75 4.68
CA ASN A 171 -0.50 -12.85 4.43
C ASN A 171 -0.65 -13.98 5.47
N LYS A 172 -1.53 -13.83 6.47
CA LYS A 172 -1.76 -14.87 7.46
C LYS A 172 -2.48 -16.06 6.81
N VAL A 173 -1.79 -17.20 6.74
CA VAL A 173 -2.40 -18.49 6.39
C VAL A 173 -3.59 -18.72 7.33
N SER A 174 -4.78 -18.88 6.77
CA SER A 174 -5.99 -19.12 7.54
C SER A 174 -5.81 -20.42 8.34
N HIS A 175 -5.84 -20.35 9.67
CA HIS A 175 -5.85 -21.54 10.52
C HIS A 175 -7.18 -22.32 10.37
N TRP A 176 -8.21 -21.66 9.82
CA TRP A 176 -9.56 -22.20 9.65
C TRP A 176 -9.66 -23.24 8.51
N ASP A 177 -8.75 -23.21 7.53
CA ASP A 177 -8.71 -24.23 6.47
C ASP A 177 -8.25 -25.60 6.97
N HIS A 178 -7.51 -25.67 8.07
CA HIS A 178 -7.14 -26.96 8.65
C HIS A 178 -8.19 -27.48 9.63
N GLY A 179 -8.82 -26.62 10.44
CA GLY A 179 -9.79 -27.04 11.46
C GLY A 179 -11.12 -27.55 10.90
N ILE A 180 -11.70 -26.87 9.90
CA ILE A 180 -13.00 -27.27 9.31
C ILE A 180 -12.83 -28.52 8.44
N THR A 181 -11.76 -28.56 7.64
CA THR A 181 -11.46 -29.69 6.75
C THR A 181 -11.11 -30.93 7.57
N PHE A 182 -10.32 -30.80 8.64
CA PHE A 182 -9.98 -31.91 9.53
C PHE A 182 -11.20 -32.46 10.27
N ASN A 183 -12.08 -31.60 10.79
CA ASN A 183 -13.30 -32.04 11.47
C ASN A 183 -14.28 -32.74 10.51
N ARG A 184 -14.46 -32.22 9.28
CA ARG A 184 -15.29 -32.89 8.25
C ARG A 184 -14.72 -34.24 7.82
N VAL A 185 -13.42 -34.32 7.57
CA VAL A 185 -12.74 -35.56 7.19
C VAL A 185 -12.80 -36.60 8.32
N LYS A 186 -12.61 -36.17 9.57
CA LYS A 186 -12.72 -37.03 10.76
C LYS A 186 -14.14 -37.59 10.94
N SER A 187 -15.18 -36.77 10.75
CA SER A 187 -16.58 -37.23 10.79
C SER A 187 -16.88 -38.23 9.66
N ILE A 188 -16.40 -38.00 8.45
CA ILE A 188 -16.59 -38.91 7.31
C ILE A 188 -15.91 -40.27 7.57
N LEU A 189 -14.66 -40.26 8.05
CA LEU A 189 -13.92 -41.48 8.38
C LEU A 189 -14.61 -42.30 9.49
N GLN A 190 -15.18 -41.64 10.50
CA GLN A 190 -15.96 -42.30 11.54
C GLN A 190 -17.23 -42.96 11.00
N ILE A 191 -17.96 -42.29 10.10
CA ILE A 191 -19.15 -42.85 9.45
C ILE A 191 -18.79 -44.08 8.60
N ILE A 192 -17.74 -43.98 7.78
CA ILE A 192 -17.27 -45.09 6.94
C ILE A 192 -16.85 -46.28 7.81
N GLY A 193 -16.08 -46.04 8.88
CA GLY A 193 -15.68 -47.07 9.82
C GLY A 193 -16.87 -47.76 10.52
N GLY A 194 -17.90 -46.98 10.89
CA GLY A 194 -19.13 -47.51 11.48
C GLY A 194 -19.94 -48.37 10.50
N LEU A 195 -20.03 -47.98 9.22
CA LEU A 195 -20.73 -48.76 8.21
C LEU A 195 -20.02 -50.08 7.88
N LEU A 196 -18.68 -50.06 7.82
CA LEU A 196 -17.89 -51.28 7.60
C LEU A 196 -18.02 -52.27 8.75
N SER A 197 -17.99 -51.80 10.00
CA SER A 197 -18.17 -52.67 11.16
C SER A 197 -19.57 -53.28 11.21
N LEU A 198 -20.61 -52.49 10.91
CA LEU A 198 -21.98 -52.98 10.82
C LEU A 198 -22.13 -54.04 9.71
N GLY A 199 -21.57 -53.79 8.53
CA GLY A 199 -21.58 -54.76 7.43
C GLY A 199 -20.93 -56.10 7.81
N LEU A 200 -19.78 -56.07 8.49
CA LEU A 200 -19.11 -57.27 8.99
C LEU A 200 -19.94 -58.03 10.03
N THR A 201 -20.61 -57.32 10.95
CA THR A 201 -21.50 -57.97 11.93
C THR A 201 -22.70 -58.63 11.27
N ILE A 202 -23.33 -57.97 10.29
CA ILE A 202 -24.46 -58.53 9.54
C ILE A 202 -24.02 -59.77 8.76
N ALA A 203 -22.89 -59.69 8.04
CA ALA A 203 -22.34 -60.82 7.31
C ALA A 203 -21.99 -62.00 8.25
N GLY A 204 -21.37 -61.71 9.40
CA GLY A 204 -21.08 -62.70 10.43
C GLY A 204 -22.34 -63.37 10.98
N CYS A 205 -23.37 -62.60 11.34
CA CYS A 205 -24.66 -63.12 11.79
C CYS A 205 -25.34 -63.98 10.71
N PHE A 206 -25.30 -63.56 9.45
CA PHE A 206 -25.87 -64.32 8.33
C PHE A 206 -25.14 -65.66 8.13
N MET A 207 -23.81 -65.67 8.19
CA MET A 207 -23.02 -66.91 8.11
C MET A 207 -23.28 -67.85 9.30
N CYS A 208 -23.37 -67.31 10.52
CA CYS A 208 -23.70 -68.09 11.72
C CYS A 208 -25.11 -68.70 11.63
N ASN A 209 -26.10 -67.92 11.19
CA ASN A 209 -27.47 -68.42 10.99
C ASN A 209 -27.54 -69.47 9.88
N ARG A 210 -26.83 -69.27 8.76
CA ARG A 210 -26.76 -70.27 7.69
C ARG A 210 -26.10 -71.57 8.16
N LYS A 211 -25.05 -71.49 9.00
CA LYS A 211 -24.41 -72.66 9.60
C LYS A 211 -25.32 -73.40 10.59
N ARG A 212 -26.07 -72.67 11.43
CA ARG A 212 -27.07 -73.26 12.35
C ARG A 212 -28.20 -73.95 11.59
N ASN A 213 -28.71 -73.33 10.53
CA ASN A 213 -29.82 -73.88 9.76
C ASN A 213 -29.38 -75.02 8.82
N GLY A 214 -28.14 -75.02 8.35
CA GLY A 214 -27.56 -76.14 7.59
C GLY A 214 -27.16 -77.35 8.46
N ALA A 215 -26.93 -77.14 9.77
CA ALA A 215 -26.69 -78.23 10.73
C ALA A 215 -28.01 -78.85 11.27
N ALA A 216 -29.16 -78.24 11.02
CA ALA A 216 -30.48 -78.73 11.43
C ALA A 216 -31.16 -79.62 10.37
N SER A 217 -30.52 -79.86 9.23
CA SER A 217 -31.05 -80.66 8.11
C SER A 217 -30.21 -81.89 7.77
N SER A 218 -29.49 -82.46 8.75
CA SER A 218 -28.82 -83.76 8.64
C SER A 218 -29.29 -84.70 9.73
#